data_AF-A0A174LJU3-F1
#
_entry.id   AF-A0A174LJU3-F1
#
_cell.length_a   1.000
_cell.length_b   1.000
_cell.length_c   1.000
_cell.angle_alpha   90.00
_cell.angle_beta   90.00
_cell.angle_gamma   90.00
#
_symmetry.space_group_name_H-M   'P 1'
#
loop_
_entity.id
_entity.type
_entity.pdbx_description
1 polymer ?
#
loop_
_entity_poly.entity_id
_entity_poly.type
_entity_poly.pdbx_seq_one_letter_code
_entity_poly.pdbx_strand_id
1 'polypeptide(L)'
;MAANRKLPFGYAMRMGKICIQEQEAGLVKEIFSDYIRGASFLRLTGKLNSQPVAYNPQTRWNKNMVARILEDRRYVGEKDFPLIIEQDLMNAALAKRAAKQIASQPTELQKTLRQLSGQKAMQQMEQEVLTLLDRLIRQPECVQFPSPVKVSPEEERRLGQELDVIMSQQPMGEENAKRTAYALAAARLNAIGSEDYETLRIKEALTSGMPPHDLLKSIASAVLIRPDGAVGLRLKNKQIIERSKIS
;
A
#
# COMPACT_ATOMS: atom_id res chain seq x y z
N MET A 1 -33.25 2.86 -18.37
CA MET A 1 -32.95 2.41 -16.98
C MET A 1 -33.05 0.90 -16.95
N ALA A 2 -32.03 0.18 -16.49
CA ALA A 2 -32.05 -1.29 -16.47
C ALA A 2 -33.13 -1.77 -15.47
N ALA A 3 -34.12 -2.52 -15.95
CA ALA A 3 -35.12 -3.12 -15.09
C ALA A 3 -34.45 -4.07 -14.09
N ASN A 4 -34.58 -3.78 -12.79
CA ASN A 4 -34.11 -4.69 -11.75
C ASN A 4 -35.03 -5.92 -11.72
N ARG A 5 -34.43 -7.10 -11.91
CA ARG A 5 -35.16 -8.37 -11.87
C ARG A 5 -35.63 -8.65 -10.45
N LYS A 6 -36.92 -9.00 -10.28
CA LYS A 6 -37.53 -9.29 -8.96
C LYS A 6 -37.19 -10.67 -8.41
N LEU A 7 -36.90 -11.63 -9.30
CA LEU A 7 -36.45 -12.98 -8.96
C LEU A 7 -35.02 -13.21 -9.47
N PRO A 8 -34.23 -14.10 -8.84
CA PRO A 8 -32.95 -14.52 -9.39
C PRO A 8 -33.12 -15.12 -10.79
N PHE A 9 -32.07 -15.03 -11.58
CA PHE A 9 -31.98 -15.70 -12.87
C PHE A 9 -32.03 -17.23 -12.67
N GLY A 10 -32.77 -17.98 -13.47
CA GLY A 10 -33.00 -19.42 -13.24
C GLY A 10 -34.37 -19.74 -12.65
N TYR A 11 -35.09 -18.72 -12.16
CA TYR A 11 -36.42 -18.87 -11.56
C TYR A 11 -37.47 -17.98 -12.23
N ALA A 12 -38.70 -18.50 -12.25
CA ALA A 12 -39.89 -17.80 -12.70
C ALA A 12 -41.05 -18.00 -11.71
N MET A 13 -41.99 -17.07 -11.69
CA MET A 13 -43.23 -17.20 -10.92
C MET A 13 -44.30 -17.83 -11.82
N ARG A 14 -44.88 -18.96 -11.42
CA ARG A 14 -46.03 -19.57 -12.09
C ARG A 14 -47.10 -19.90 -11.06
N MET A 15 -48.32 -19.38 -11.27
CA MET A 15 -49.47 -19.63 -10.39
C MET A 15 -49.17 -19.35 -8.90
N GLY A 16 -48.42 -18.28 -8.61
CA GLY A 16 -48.05 -17.90 -7.24
C GLY A 16 -46.94 -18.74 -6.59
N LYS A 17 -46.35 -19.70 -7.32
CA LYS A 17 -45.21 -20.51 -6.85
C LYS A 17 -43.95 -20.20 -7.64
N ILE A 18 -42.80 -20.27 -6.98
CA ILE A 18 -41.49 -20.15 -7.62
C ILE A 18 -41.17 -21.49 -8.29
N CYS A 19 -40.94 -21.46 -9.59
CA CYS A 19 -40.59 -22.62 -10.41
C CYS A 19 -39.23 -22.42 -11.08
N ILE A 20 -38.55 -23.53 -11.37
CA ILE A 20 -37.30 -23.53 -12.13
C ILE A 20 -37.61 -23.21 -13.60
N GLN A 21 -36.85 -22.29 -14.18
CA GLN A 21 -36.85 -22.04 -15.61
C GLN A 21 -35.65 -22.77 -16.22
N GLU A 22 -35.89 -23.96 -16.80
CA GLU A 22 -34.85 -24.90 -17.24
C GLU A 22 -33.73 -24.26 -18.10
N GLN A 23 -34.08 -23.40 -19.06
CA GLN A 23 -33.09 -22.73 -19.91
C GLN A 23 -32.15 -21.82 -19.10
N GLU A 24 -32.69 -21.02 -18.19
CA GLU A 24 -31.89 -20.13 -17.35
C GLU A 24 -31.12 -20.94 -16.29
N ALA A 25 -31.75 -21.96 -15.70
CA ALA A 25 -31.16 -22.83 -14.70
C ALA A 25 -29.98 -23.65 -15.25
N GLY A 26 -30.05 -24.10 -16.51
CA GLY A 26 -28.95 -24.73 -17.22
C GLY A 26 -27.73 -23.81 -17.30
N LEU A 27 -27.95 -22.52 -17.59
CA LEU A 27 -26.86 -21.53 -17.60
C LEU A 27 -26.31 -21.23 -16.21
N VAL A 28 -27.14 -21.23 -15.17
CA VAL A 28 -26.62 -21.14 -13.79
C VAL A 28 -25.66 -22.30 -13.52
N LYS A 29 -26.04 -23.54 -13.84
CA LYS A 29 -25.18 -24.73 -13.70
C LYS A 29 -23.87 -24.59 -14.48
N GLU A 30 -23.94 -24.13 -15.73
CA GLU A 30 -22.74 -23.87 -16.53
C GLU A 30 -21.83 -22.80 -15.91
N ILE A 31 -22.40 -21.69 -15.42
CA ILE A 31 -21.64 -20.60 -14.78
C ILE A 31 -20.86 -21.13 -13.57
N PHE A 32 -21.50 -21.90 -12.69
CA PHE A 32 -20.83 -22.51 -11.54
C PHE A 32 -19.71 -23.46 -11.98
N SER A 33 -20.01 -24.39 -12.91
CA SER A 33 -19.03 -25.36 -13.42
C SER A 33 -17.81 -24.66 -14.06
N ASP A 34 -18.04 -23.75 -15.01
CA ASP A 34 -16.96 -23.07 -15.73
C ASP A 34 -16.14 -22.18 -14.79
N TYR A 35 -16.78 -21.52 -13.82
CA TYR A 35 -16.09 -20.71 -12.82
C TYR A 35 -15.18 -21.56 -11.93
N ILE A 36 -15.69 -22.69 -11.40
CA ILE A 36 -14.92 -23.63 -10.57
C ILE A 36 -13.72 -24.16 -11.35
N ARG A 37 -13.89 -24.47 -12.65
CA ARG A 37 -12.81 -24.89 -13.57
C ARG A 37 -11.76 -23.80 -13.89
N GLY A 38 -11.99 -22.53 -13.54
CA GLY A 38 -11.00 -21.46 -13.75
C GLY A 38 -11.40 -20.38 -14.72
N ALA A 39 -12.61 -20.38 -15.28
CA ALA A 39 -13.05 -19.31 -16.15
C ALA A 39 -13.08 -17.97 -15.39
N SER A 40 -12.48 -16.95 -15.99
CA SER A 40 -12.58 -15.58 -15.47
C SER A 40 -13.99 -15.02 -15.74
N PHE A 41 -14.43 -14.04 -14.94
CA PHE A 41 -15.69 -13.35 -15.19
C PHE A 41 -15.78 -12.78 -16.60
N LEU A 42 -14.66 -12.30 -17.17
CA LEU A 42 -14.62 -11.80 -18.54
C LEU A 42 -14.94 -12.90 -19.56
N ARG A 43 -14.32 -14.07 -19.42
CA ARG A 43 -14.58 -15.23 -20.29
C ARG A 43 -16.02 -15.72 -20.16
N LEU A 44 -16.54 -15.78 -18.93
CA LEU A 44 -17.94 -16.14 -18.67
C LEU A 44 -18.90 -15.14 -19.34
N THR A 45 -18.70 -13.84 -19.16
CA THR A 45 -19.56 -12.83 -19.79
C THR A 45 -19.47 -12.85 -21.31
N GLY A 46 -18.30 -13.15 -21.89
CA GLY A 46 -18.14 -13.34 -23.33
C GLY A 46 -19.00 -14.50 -23.83
N LYS A 47 -18.86 -15.68 -23.22
CA LYS A 47 -19.64 -16.88 -23.54
C LYS A 47 -21.15 -16.62 -23.44
N LEU A 48 -21.59 -16.02 -22.33
CA LEU A 48 -23.00 -15.74 -22.06
C LEU A 48 -23.62 -14.71 -23.03
N ASN A 49 -22.83 -13.73 -23.48
CA ASN A 49 -23.30 -12.77 -24.50
C ASN A 49 -23.42 -13.38 -25.91
N SER A 50 -22.78 -14.51 -26.17
CA SER A 50 -22.91 -15.26 -27.43
C SER A 50 -24.08 -16.25 -27.43
N GLN A 51 -24.73 -16.46 -26.29
CA GLN A 51 -25.88 -17.35 -26.17
C GLN A 51 -27.20 -16.62 -26.41
N PRO A 52 -28.26 -17.33 -26.85
CA PRO A 52 -29.56 -16.72 -27.13
C PRO A 52 -30.32 -16.29 -25.86
N VAL A 53 -29.93 -16.80 -24.68
CA VAL A 53 -30.60 -16.51 -23.41
C VAL A 53 -30.00 -15.25 -22.76
N ALA A 54 -30.77 -14.17 -22.79
CA ALA A 54 -30.40 -12.92 -22.17
C ALA A 54 -30.76 -12.89 -20.68
N TYR A 55 -29.92 -12.26 -19.85
CA TYR A 55 -30.19 -12.05 -18.43
C TYR A 55 -31.44 -11.16 -18.21
N ASN A 56 -31.54 -10.08 -18.98
CA ASN A 56 -32.75 -9.27 -19.16
C ASN A 56 -32.87 -8.89 -20.65
N PRO A 57 -34.09 -8.64 -21.16
CA PRO A 57 -34.29 -8.29 -22.58
C PRO A 57 -33.53 -7.06 -23.07
N GLN A 58 -33.17 -6.13 -22.17
CA GLN A 58 -32.57 -4.85 -22.52
C GLN A 58 -31.07 -4.74 -22.18
N THR A 59 -30.45 -5.77 -21.60
CA THR A 59 -29.07 -5.67 -21.07
C THR A 59 -28.22 -6.86 -21.44
N ARG A 60 -27.01 -6.58 -21.93
CA ARG A 60 -25.94 -7.57 -22.11
C ARG A 60 -25.43 -8.08 -20.76
N TRP A 61 -24.91 -9.30 -20.76
CA TRP A 61 -24.25 -9.89 -19.60
C TRP A 61 -23.03 -9.07 -19.18
N ASN A 62 -22.94 -8.80 -17.88
CA ASN A 62 -21.81 -8.11 -17.28
C ASN A 62 -21.24 -8.88 -16.07
N LYS A 63 -20.05 -8.49 -15.62
CA LYS A 63 -19.31 -9.21 -14.56
C LYS A 63 -20.07 -9.22 -13.24
N ASN A 64 -20.86 -8.17 -12.96
CA ASN A 64 -21.63 -8.04 -11.72
C ASN A 64 -22.81 -9.01 -11.69
N MET A 65 -23.44 -9.31 -12.84
CA MET A 65 -24.49 -10.33 -12.94
C MET A 65 -23.94 -11.71 -12.60
N VAL A 66 -22.80 -12.09 -13.20
CA VAL A 66 -22.12 -13.36 -12.92
C VAL A 66 -21.70 -13.44 -11.45
N ALA A 67 -21.14 -12.36 -10.90
CA ALA A 67 -20.77 -12.29 -9.48
C ALA A 67 -21.97 -12.50 -8.56
N ARG A 68 -23.12 -11.87 -8.84
CA ARG A 68 -24.35 -12.05 -8.05
C ARG A 68 -24.86 -13.50 -8.11
N ILE A 69 -24.85 -14.13 -9.29
CA ILE A 69 -25.28 -15.52 -9.44
C ILE A 69 -24.42 -16.45 -8.58
N LEU A 70 -23.09 -16.28 -8.62
CA LEU A 70 -22.13 -17.08 -7.85
C LEU A 70 -22.15 -16.82 -6.34
N GLU A 71 -22.93 -15.84 -5.86
CA GLU A 71 -23.08 -15.46 -4.44
C GLU A 71 -24.46 -15.81 -3.88
N ASP A 72 -25.44 -16.06 -4.76
CA ASP A 72 -26.84 -16.18 -4.37
C ASP A 72 -27.16 -17.58 -3.83
N ARG A 73 -27.28 -17.68 -2.50
CA ARG A 73 -27.57 -18.94 -1.82
C ARG A 73 -28.97 -19.49 -2.09
N ARG A 74 -29.86 -18.75 -2.77
CA ARG A 74 -31.16 -19.30 -3.18
C ARG A 74 -31.02 -20.47 -4.15
N TYR A 75 -29.91 -20.57 -4.89
CA TYR A 75 -29.67 -21.69 -5.81
C TYR A 75 -29.47 -23.05 -5.14
N VAL A 76 -29.12 -23.08 -3.85
CA VAL A 76 -29.00 -24.31 -3.05
C VAL A 76 -30.28 -24.63 -2.26
N GLY A 77 -31.40 -23.97 -2.59
CA GLY A 77 -32.70 -24.24 -1.99
C GLY A 77 -33.04 -23.43 -0.74
N GLU A 78 -32.27 -22.38 -0.42
CA GLU A 78 -32.62 -21.48 0.70
C GLU A 78 -33.89 -20.67 0.40
N LYS A 79 -34.67 -20.34 1.44
CA LYS A 79 -35.86 -19.47 1.38
C LYS A 79 -36.98 -20.00 0.47
N ASP A 80 -37.23 -21.31 0.51
CA ASP A 80 -38.27 -22.00 -0.27
C ASP A 80 -38.07 -21.92 -1.80
N PHE A 81 -36.85 -21.61 -2.26
CA PHE A 81 -36.50 -21.69 -3.67
C PHE A 81 -36.25 -23.16 -4.06
N PRO A 82 -36.67 -23.60 -5.26
CA PRO A 82 -36.27 -24.91 -5.77
C PRO A 82 -34.75 -25.00 -5.94
N LEU A 83 -34.18 -26.17 -5.64
CA LEU A 83 -32.74 -26.40 -5.79
C LEU A 83 -32.32 -26.44 -7.27
N ILE A 84 -31.33 -25.63 -7.65
CA ILE A 84 -30.71 -25.63 -8.99
C ILE A 84 -29.26 -26.16 -8.93
N ILE A 85 -28.53 -25.86 -7.85
CA ILE A 85 -27.11 -26.17 -7.66
C ILE A 85 -26.92 -26.93 -6.35
N GLU A 86 -26.05 -27.94 -6.36
CA GLU A 86 -25.64 -28.66 -5.15
C GLU A 86 -24.84 -27.76 -4.20
N GLN A 87 -25.00 -27.99 -2.90
CA GLN A 87 -24.32 -27.20 -1.85
C GLN A 87 -22.79 -27.16 -2.04
N ASP A 88 -22.20 -28.27 -2.49
CA ASP A 88 -20.75 -28.39 -2.69
C ASP A 88 -20.22 -27.47 -3.80
N LEU A 89 -20.97 -27.32 -4.89
CA LEU A 89 -20.60 -26.42 -5.99
C LEU A 89 -20.66 -24.96 -5.55
N MET A 90 -21.68 -24.59 -4.76
CA MET A 90 -21.78 -23.27 -4.16
C MET A 90 -20.58 -22.97 -3.25
N ASN A 91 -20.26 -23.90 -2.35
CA ASN A 91 -19.14 -23.77 -1.43
C ASN A 91 -17.80 -23.65 -2.18
N ALA A 92 -17.58 -24.46 -3.22
CA ALA A 92 -16.38 -24.39 -4.04
C ALA A 92 -16.23 -23.04 -4.77
N ALA A 93 -17.33 -22.49 -5.31
CA ALA A 93 -17.33 -21.17 -5.93
C ALA A 93 -17.01 -20.06 -4.91
N LEU A 94 -17.63 -20.08 -3.73
CA LEU A 94 -17.37 -19.12 -2.66
C LEU A 94 -15.94 -19.20 -2.13
N ALA A 95 -15.41 -20.40 -1.90
CA ALA A 95 -14.03 -20.61 -1.46
C ALA A 95 -13.03 -20.05 -2.47
N LYS A 96 -13.25 -20.27 -3.76
CA LYS A 96 -12.42 -19.70 -4.84
C LYS A 96 -12.45 -18.17 -4.85
N ARG A 97 -13.62 -17.58 -4.62
CA ARG A 97 -13.76 -16.12 -4.50
C ARG A 97 -13.02 -15.57 -3.30
N ALA A 98 -13.15 -16.21 -2.14
CA ALA A 98 -12.44 -15.83 -0.92
C ALA A 98 -10.92 -15.91 -1.12
N ALA A 99 -10.41 -17.00 -1.69
CA ALA A 99 -8.98 -17.17 -1.99
C ALA A 99 -8.46 -16.06 -2.92
N LYS A 100 -9.23 -15.72 -3.97
CA LYS A 100 -8.87 -14.63 -4.88
C LYS A 100 -8.91 -13.26 -4.20
N GLN A 101 -9.86 -13.03 -3.30
CA GLN A 101 -9.94 -11.80 -2.53
C GLN A 101 -8.73 -11.66 -1.61
N ILE A 102 -8.38 -12.72 -0.86
CA ILE A 102 -7.21 -12.77 0.03
C ILE A 102 -5.93 -12.47 -0.76
N ALA A 103 -5.74 -13.13 -1.91
CA ALA A 103 -4.56 -12.91 -2.76
C ALA A 103 -4.46 -11.49 -3.35
N SER A 104 -5.57 -10.74 -3.37
CA SER A 104 -5.61 -9.36 -3.90
C SER A 104 -5.44 -8.27 -2.85
N GLN A 105 -5.51 -8.61 -1.56
CA GLN A 105 -5.38 -7.61 -0.50
C GLN A 105 -3.94 -7.11 -0.41
N PRO A 106 -3.73 -5.78 -0.36
CA PRO A 106 -2.39 -5.24 -0.21
C PRO A 106 -1.84 -5.56 1.18
N THR A 107 -0.58 -5.99 1.24
CA THR A 107 0.12 -6.25 2.51
C THR A 107 0.33 -4.94 3.28
N GLU A 108 0.58 -5.02 4.60
CA GLU A 108 0.90 -3.83 5.41
C GLU A 108 2.16 -3.10 4.91
N LEU A 109 3.12 -3.86 4.36
CA LEU A 109 4.29 -3.29 3.73
C LEU A 109 3.92 -2.57 2.42
N GLN A 110 3.08 -3.15 1.56
CA GLN A 110 2.58 -2.47 0.36
C GLN A 110 1.78 -1.19 0.67
N LYS A 111 0.99 -1.18 1.76
CA LYS A 111 0.29 0.03 2.23
C LYS A 111 1.29 1.12 2.63
N THR A 112 2.32 0.74 3.38
CA THR A 112 3.39 1.66 3.80
C THR A 112 4.20 2.17 2.61
N LEU A 113 4.52 1.30 1.66
CA LEU A 113 5.20 1.67 0.42
C LEU A 113 4.38 2.65 -0.40
N ARG A 114 3.07 2.43 -0.52
CA ARG A 114 2.17 3.38 -1.20
C ARG A 114 2.16 4.74 -0.52
N GLN A 115 2.18 4.77 0.82
CA GLN A 115 2.23 6.01 1.59
C GLN A 115 3.54 6.78 1.36
N LEU A 116 4.68 6.09 1.29
CA LEU A 116 6.01 6.72 1.18
C LEU A 116 6.47 6.99 -0.25
N SER A 117 5.99 6.24 -1.24
CA SER A 117 6.34 6.42 -2.66
C SER A 117 5.31 7.22 -3.46
N GLY A 118 4.07 7.32 -2.96
CA GLY A 118 2.95 7.90 -3.71
C GLY A 118 2.49 7.05 -4.90
N GLN A 119 3.13 5.91 -5.19
CA GLN A 119 2.83 5.04 -6.32
C GLN A 119 2.19 3.73 -5.88
N LYS A 120 1.60 3.00 -6.83
CA LYS A 120 1.04 1.67 -6.58
C LYS A 120 2.19 0.71 -6.29
N ALA A 121 2.24 0.18 -5.06
CA ALA A 121 3.22 -0.82 -4.67
C ALA A 121 3.02 -2.12 -5.46
N MET A 122 4.03 -2.53 -6.22
CA MET A 122 4.09 -3.82 -6.91
C MET A 122 4.82 -4.85 -6.04
N GLN A 123 4.53 -6.15 -6.24
CA GLN A 123 5.19 -7.23 -5.51
C GLN A 123 6.72 -7.19 -5.67
N GLN A 124 7.23 -6.85 -6.86
CA GLN A 124 8.67 -6.70 -7.08
C GLN A 124 9.28 -5.59 -6.21
N MET A 125 8.63 -4.44 -6.12
CA MET A 125 9.09 -3.32 -5.27
C MET A 125 9.11 -3.72 -3.79
N GLU A 126 8.11 -4.48 -3.35
CA GLU A 126 8.06 -5.00 -1.98
C GLU A 126 9.26 -5.90 -1.68
N GLN A 127 9.61 -6.82 -2.59
CA GLN A 127 10.78 -7.70 -2.43
C GLN A 127 12.10 -6.92 -2.43
N GLU A 128 12.22 -5.89 -3.27
CA GLU A 128 13.40 -5.04 -3.29
C GLU A 128 13.57 -4.26 -1.98
N VAL A 129 12.49 -3.71 -1.43
CA VAL A 129 12.54 -3.02 -0.14
C VAL A 129 12.84 -3.99 1.00
N LEU A 130 12.25 -5.18 1.02
CA LEU A 130 12.60 -6.21 2.01
C LEU A 130 14.10 -6.55 1.96
N THR A 131 14.64 -6.71 0.76
CA THR A 131 16.08 -6.99 0.57
C THR A 131 16.95 -5.84 1.12
N LEU A 132 16.54 -4.59 0.91
CA LEU A 132 17.25 -3.42 1.45
C LEU A 132 17.14 -3.33 2.97
N LEU A 133 15.97 -3.59 3.54
CA LEU A 133 15.76 -3.61 5.00
C LEU A 133 16.58 -4.70 5.66
N ASP A 134 16.53 -5.93 5.14
CA ASP A 134 17.33 -7.06 5.65
C ASP A 134 18.83 -6.76 5.59
N ARG A 135 19.29 -6.07 4.54
CA ARG A 135 20.68 -5.62 4.43
C ARG A 135 21.01 -4.58 5.50
N LEU A 136 20.16 -3.58 5.70
CA LEU A 136 20.37 -2.55 6.74
C LEU A 136 20.36 -3.13 8.15
N ILE A 137 19.53 -4.15 8.41
CA ILE A 137 19.53 -4.88 9.69
C ILE A 137 20.85 -5.63 9.88
N ARG A 138 21.37 -6.27 8.82
CA ARG A 138 22.66 -6.99 8.86
C ARG A 138 23.88 -6.07 8.94
N GLN A 139 23.78 -4.87 8.38
CA GLN A 139 24.87 -3.89 8.29
C GLN A 139 24.41 -2.49 8.71
N PRO A 140 24.11 -2.24 10.00
CA PRO A 140 23.69 -0.93 10.48
C PRO A 140 24.75 0.17 10.30
N GLU A 141 26.02 -0.22 10.10
CA GLU A 141 27.14 0.67 9.77
C GLU A 141 26.96 1.38 8.43
N CYS A 142 26.10 0.90 7.53
CA CYS A 142 25.76 1.62 6.31
C CYS A 142 25.05 2.96 6.60
N VAL A 143 24.39 3.08 7.76
CA VAL A 143 23.78 4.34 8.21
C VAL A 143 24.86 5.21 8.85
N GLN A 144 25.32 6.19 8.09
CA GLN A 144 26.43 7.06 8.48
C GLN A 144 25.88 8.33 9.10
N PHE A 145 26.62 8.88 10.06
CA PHE A 145 26.35 10.23 10.52
C PHE A 145 26.54 11.17 9.33
N PRO A 146 25.63 12.13 9.11
CA PRO A 146 25.85 13.14 8.10
C PRO A 146 27.19 13.82 8.39
N SER A 147 27.95 14.14 7.33
CA SER A 147 29.09 15.03 7.50
C SER A 147 28.60 16.28 8.23
N PRO A 148 29.26 16.71 9.31
CA PRO A 148 28.82 17.87 10.07
C PRO A 148 28.60 19.01 9.08
N VAL A 149 27.39 19.57 9.09
CA VAL A 149 27.09 20.77 8.33
C VAL A 149 28.13 21.78 8.81
N LYS A 150 29.12 22.07 7.96
CA LYS A 150 30.01 23.18 8.22
C LYS A 150 29.07 24.36 8.37
N VAL A 151 29.01 24.93 9.58
CA VAL A 151 28.42 26.25 9.82
C VAL A 151 28.83 27.13 8.64
N SER A 152 28.00 28.06 8.16
CA SER A 152 28.53 29.13 7.31
C SER A 152 29.75 29.68 8.05
N PRO A 153 30.99 29.36 7.62
CA PRO A 153 32.17 29.61 8.46
C PRO A 153 32.32 31.12 8.69
N GLU A 154 31.68 31.88 7.82
CA GLU A 154 31.56 33.32 7.78
C GLU A 154 30.65 33.86 8.89
N GLU A 155 29.49 33.26 9.16
CA GLU A 155 28.55 33.75 10.19
C GLU A 155 29.07 33.48 11.60
N GLU A 156 29.60 32.28 11.86
CA GLU A 156 30.20 31.96 13.15
C GLU A 156 31.46 32.81 13.40
N ARG A 157 32.32 32.95 12.39
CA ARG A 157 33.50 33.81 12.48
C ARG A 157 33.12 35.27 12.68
N ARG A 158 32.09 35.76 11.98
CA ARG A 158 31.60 37.14 12.12
C ARG A 158 31.07 37.41 13.52
N LEU A 159 30.18 36.55 14.03
CA LEU A 159 29.62 36.69 15.38
C LEU A 159 30.69 36.53 16.46
N GLY A 160 31.68 35.67 16.25
CA GLY A 160 32.84 35.54 17.12
C GLY A 160 33.70 36.80 17.16
N GLN A 161 34.05 37.35 15.99
CA GLN A 161 34.81 38.60 15.89
C GLN A 161 34.05 39.79 16.49
N GLU A 162 32.74 39.88 16.27
CA GLU A 162 31.90 40.92 16.85
C GLU A 162 31.85 40.83 18.37
N LEU A 163 31.75 39.62 18.93
CA LEU A 163 31.80 39.39 20.36
C LEU A 163 33.16 39.82 20.94
N ASP A 164 34.28 39.43 20.30
CA ASP A 164 35.63 39.79 20.74
C ASP A 164 35.85 41.31 20.76
N VAL A 165 35.32 42.03 19.76
CA VAL A 165 35.37 43.49 19.69
C VAL A 165 34.56 44.13 20.83
N ILE A 166 33.34 43.65 21.10
CA ILE A 166 32.51 44.18 22.20
C ILE A 166 33.17 43.92 23.55
N MET A 167 33.77 42.74 23.75
CA MET A 167 34.47 42.38 24.99
C MET A 167 35.73 43.21 25.23
N SER A 168 36.34 43.77 24.19
CA SER A 168 37.57 44.56 24.26
C SER A 168 37.35 46.07 24.50
N GLN A 169 36.11 46.57 24.40
CA GLN A 169 35.78 47.99 24.59
C GLN A 169 35.51 48.33 26.07
N GLN A 170 35.90 49.54 26.51
CA GLN A 170 35.54 50.08 27.81
C GLN A 170 34.81 51.43 27.68
N PRO A 171 33.64 51.62 28.32
CA PRO A 171 32.89 50.62 29.11
C PRO A 171 32.24 49.55 28.22
N MET A 172 32.24 48.31 28.70
CA MET A 172 31.71 47.17 27.95
C MET A 172 30.17 47.15 27.99
N GLY A 173 29.54 47.07 26.81
CA GLY A 173 28.09 46.99 26.68
C GLY A 173 27.57 45.57 26.97
N GLU A 174 27.29 45.28 28.25
CA GLU A 174 26.92 43.93 28.73
C GLU A 174 25.74 43.29 27.98
N GLU A 175 24.68 44.05 27.72
CA GLU A 175 23.50 43.58 26.98
C GLU A 175 23.84 43.19 25.53
N ASN A 176 24.74 43.93 24.88
CA ASN A 176 25.15 43.64 23.51
C ASN A 176 26.05 42.40 23.45
N ALA A 177 27.01 42.28 24.38
CA ALA A 177 27.86 41.09 24.49
C ALA A 177 27.02 39.82 24.71
N LYS A 178 26.02 39.90 25.60
CA LYS A 178 25.10 38.80 25.89
C LYS A 178 24.27 38.39 24.67
N ARG A 179 23.73 39.36 23.92
CA ARG A 179 22.97 39.08 22.68
C ARG A 179 23.85 38.40 21.63
N THR A 180 25.07 38.89 21.40
CA THR A 180 25.99 38.31 20.43
C THR A 180 26.46 36.91 20.84
N ALA A 181 26.70 36.68 22.14
CA ALA A 181 27.03 35.36 22.67
C ALA A 181 25.87 34.34 22.47
N TYR A 182 24.62 34.75 22.73
CA TYR A 182 23.47 33.89 22.46
C TYR A 182 23.27 33.63 20.96
N ALA A 183 23.48 34.62 20.10
CA ALA A 183 23.41 34.44 18.65
C ALA A 183 24.48 33.46 18.15
N LEU A 184 25.71 33.55 18.66
CA LEU A 184 26.80 32.62 18.36
C LEU A 184 26.48 31.20 18.85
N ALA A 185 25.95 31.05 20.06
CA ALA A 185 25.52 29.75 20.59
C ALA A 185 24.37 29.15 19.78
N ALA A 186 23.38 29.96 19.39
CA ALA A 186 22.27 29.53 18.54
C ALA A 186 22.75 29.09 17.15
N ALA A 187 23.68 29.83 16.53
CA ALA A 187 24.28 29.45 15.26
C ALA A 187 25.01 28.10 15.34
N ARG A 188 25.76 27.86 16.42
CA ARG A 188 26.44 26.59 16.69
C ARG A 188 25.47 25.43 16.93
N LEU A 189 24.42 25.65 17.72
CA LEU A 189 23.42 24.62 18.02
C LEU A 189 22.56 24.28 16.81
N ASN A 190 22.16 25.27 16.01
CA ASN A 190 21.42 25.04 14.76
C ASN A 190 22.24 24.28 13.71
N ALA A 191 23.58 24.31 13.80
CA ALA A 191 24.45 23.53 12.94
C ALA A 191 24.55 22.05 13.34
N ILE A 192 24.24 21.71 14.60
CA ILE A 192 23.98 20.34 15.04
C ILE A 192 22.57 20.00 14.57
N GLY A 193 22.46 19.61 13.30
CA GLY A 193 21.18 19.27 12.73
C GLY A 193 20.56 18.03 13.40
N SER A 194 19.25 17.87 13.27
CA SER A 194 18.53 16.73 13.86
C SER A 194 18.95 15.38 13.29
N GLU A 195 19.78 15.38 12.24
CA GLU A 195 20.18 14.18 11.54
C GLU A 195 21.14 13.29 12.34
N ASP A 196 21.91 13.83 13.28
CA ASP A 196 22.74 13.02 14.21
C ASP A 196 21.84 12.19 15.13
N TYR A 197 20.80 12.83 15.68
CA TYR A 197 19.79 12.17 16.47
C TYR A 197 19.00 11.14 15.64
N GLU A 198 18.59 11.49 14.42
CA GLU A 198 17.91 10.55 13.52
C GLU A 198 18.81 9.35 13.17
N THR A 199 20.12 9.55 13.01
CA THR A 199 21.07 8.47 12.75
C THR A 199 21.10 7.46 13.90
N LEU A 200 21.18 7.94 15.15
CA LEU A 200 21.12 7.08 16.34
C LEU A 200 19.77 6.34 16.43
N ARG A 201 18.66 7.06 16.24
CA ARG A 201 17.32 6.50 16.26
C ARG A 201 17.11 5.43 15.19
N ILE A 202 17.64 5.64 13.98
CA ILE A 202 17.59 4.66 12.90
C ILE A 202 18.37 3.40 13.29
N LYS A 203 19.58 3.54 13.83
CA LYS A 203 20.39 2.39 14.28
C LYS A 203 19.69 1.58 15.37
N GLU A 204 19.05 2.25 16.31
CA GLU A 204 18.23 1.59 17.34
C GLU A 204 17.00 0.89 16.74
N ALA A 205 16.31 1.52 15.79
CA ALA A 205 15.18 0.91 15.10
C ALA A 205 15.60 -0.37 14.35
N LEU A 206 16.78 -0.39 13.72
CA LEU A 206 17.30 -1.57 13.02
C LEU A 206 17.57 -2.76 13.95
N THR A 207 17.86 -2.53 15.24
CA THR A 207 18.11 -3.59 16.24
C THR A 207 16.87 -4.00 17.02
N SER A 208 15.80 -3.19 16.98
CA SER A 208 14.58 -3.39 17.77
C SER A 208 13.71 -4.62 17.40
N GLY A 209 14.02 -5.33 16.31
CA GLY A 209 13.28 -6.53 15.88
C GLY A 209 11.85 -6.27 15.39
N MET A 210 11.53 -5.01 15.10
CA MET A 210 10.21 -4.58 14.64
C MET A 210 9.85 -5.13 13.24
N PRO A 211 8.55 -5.32 12.93
CA PRO A 211 8.12 -5.80 11.62
C PRO A 211 8.59 -4.88 10.47
N PRO A 212 8.82 -5.41 9.24
CA PRO A 212 9.39 -4.63 8.14
C PRO A 212 8.63 -3.35 7.77
N HIS A 213 7.29 -3.36 7.90
CA HIS A 213 6.45 -2.21 7.58
C HIS A 213 6.59 -1.08 8.62
N ASP A 214 6.67 -1.44 9.90
CA ASP A 214 6.92 -0.47 10.97
C ASP A 214 8.35 0.05 10.89
N LEU A 215 9.31 -0.84 10.59
CA LEU A 215 10.71 -0.46 10.43
C LEU A 215 10.84 0.59 9.33
N LEU A 216 10.23 0.33 8.18
CA LEU A 216 10.22 1.25 7.04
C LEU A 216 9.63 2.61 7.42
N LYS A 217 8.51 2.66 8.16
CA LYS A 217 7.92 3.93 8.65
C LYS A 217 8.84 4.66 9.63
N SER A 218 9.56 3.90 10.45
CA SER A 218 10.43 4.46 11.48
C SER A 218 11.68 5.10 10.85
N ILE A 219 12.29 4.45 9.86
CA ILE A 219 13.60 4.86 9.32
C ILE A 219 13.54 5.68 8.03
N ALA A 220 12.54 5.46 7.17
CA ALA A 220 12.47 6.09 5.86
C ALA A 220 11.59 7.36 5.87
N SER A 221 12.08 8.41 5.23
CA SER A 221 11.32 9.63 4.90
C SER A 221 10.63 9.54 3.54
N ALA A 222 11.18 8.78 2.60
CA ALA A 222 10.57 8.51 1.29
C ALA A 222 11.15 7.25 0.65
N VAL A 223 10.37 6.65 -0.26
CA VAL A 223 10.82 5.56 -1.14
C VAL A 223 10.99 6.14 -2.54
N LEU A 224 12.22 6.08 -3.05
CA LEU A 224 12.61 6.62 -4.36
C LEU A 224 12.55 5.50 -5.40
N ILE A 225 11.92 5.79 -6.53
CA ILE A 225 11.80 4.85 -7.65
C ILE A 225 12.52 5.47 -8.83
N ARG A 226 13.55 4.79 -9.31
CA ARG A 226 14.33 5.24 -10.47
C ARG A 226 13.67 4.81 -11.79
N PRO A 227 13.99 5.48 -12.91
CA PRO A 227 13.45 5.14 -14.23
C PRO A 227 13.82 3.73 -14.73
N ASP A 228 14.93 3.17 -14.22
CA ASP A 228 15.40 1.81 -14.47
C ASP A 228 14.65 0.74 -13.65
N GLY A 229 13.70 1.16 -12.80
CA GLY A 229 12.93 0.30 -11.92
C GLY A 229 13.60 0.03 -10.57
N ALA A 230 14.81 0.54 -10.31
CA ALA A 230 15.49 0.31 -9.04
C ALA A 230 14.85 1.11 -7.89
N VAL A 231 14.68 0.44 -6.75
CA VAL A 231 14.19 1.07 -5.53
C VAL A 231 15.34 1.58 -4.64
N GLY A 232 15.18 2.80 -4.14
CA GLY A 232 16.04 3.42 -3.13
C GLY A 232 15.24 3.90 -1.92
N LEU A 233 15.90 3.97 -0.77
CA LEU A 233 15.31 4.50 0.46
C LEU A 233 15.97 5.82 0.82
N ARG A 234 15.19 6.89 0.97
CA ARG A 234 15.65 8.11 1.63
C ARG A 234 15.33 7.97 3.11
N LEU A 235 16.36 7.92 3.94
CA LEU A 235 16.24 7.83 5.39
C LEU A 235 15.84 9.18 6.01
N LYS A 236 15.47 9.19 7.29
CA LYS A 236 15.13 10.42 8.03
C LYS A 236 16.34 11.30 8.34
N ASN A 237 17.54 10.72 8.42
CA ASN A 237 18.81 11.47 8.46
C ASN A 237 19.24 12.02 7.07
N LYS A 238 18.32 12.06 6.09
CA LYS A 238 18.54 12.51 4.69
C LYS A 238 19.49 11.64 3.86
N GLN A 239 20.07 10.58 4.41
CA GLN A 239 20.91 9.64 3.66
C GLN A 239 20.06 8.84 2.65
N ILE A 240 20.62 8.59 1.47
CA ILE A 240 19.98 7.78 0.42
C ILE A 240 20.70 6.45 0.33
N ILE A 241 19.96 5.37 0.57
CA ILE A 241 20.43 3.98 0.49
C ILE A 241 19.87 3.33 -0.78
N GLU A 242 20.77 2.83 -1.62
CA GLU A 242 20.45 2.18 -2.89
C GLU A 242 21.29 0.91 -3.04
N ARG A 243 20.82 -0.04 -3.86
CA ARG A 243 21.47 -1.33 -4.06
C ARG A 243 22.92 -1.22 -4.58
N SER A 244 23.26 -0.15 -5.32
CA SER A 244 24.56 0.08 -5.97
C SER A 244 25.56 0.90 -5.15
N LYS A 245 25.16 1.52 -4.03
CA LYS A 245 26.03 2.39 -3.22
C LYS A 245 26.65 1.71 -2.01
N ILE A 246 26.44 0.41 -1.86
CA ILE A 246 26.98 -0.40 -0.77
C ILE A 246 27.72 -1.57 -1.43
N SER A 247 28.96 -1.34 -1.79
CA SER A 247 29.94 -2.32 -2.28
C SER A 247 31.25 -2.09 -1.56
#